data_AF-A0A947YTP6-F1
#
_entry.id   AF-A0A947YTP6-F1
#
_cell.length_a   1.000
_cell.length_b   1.000
_cell.length_c   1.000
_cell.angle_alpha   90.00
_cell.angle_beta   90.00
_cell.angle_gamma   90.00
#
_symmetry.space_group_name_H-M   'P 1'
#
loop_
_entity.id
_entity.type
_entity.pdbx_description
1 polymer ?
#
loop_
_entity_poly.entity_id
_entity_poly.type
_entity_poly.pdbx_seq_one_letter_code
_entity_poly.pdbx_strand_id
1 'polypeptide(L)'
;MTQLILKSPNNQKLFPLINDALKNESLKLRLGIERIQTELKKYEKEFNLNSETFYKQYQKGKMGDSSEIIDWAGKFELLLDIKEEYQSLQEIEVCT
;
A
#
# COMPACT_ATOMS: atom_id res chain seq x y z
N MET A 1 -20.74 8.33 2.53
CA MET A 1 -19.65 9.30 2.78
C MET A 1 -19.49 9.46 4.27
N THR A 2 -18.27 9.30 4.76
CA THR A 2 -17.92 9.49 6.18
C THR A 2 -17.24 10.85 6.32
N GLN A 3 -17.58 11.63 7.34
CA GLN A 3 -17.01 12.96 7.58
C GLN A 3 -16.36 13.01 8.96
N LEU A 4 -15.24 13.72 9.05
CA LEU A 4 -14.50 13.96 10.29
C LEU A 4 -14.39 15.47 10.53
N ILE A 5 -14.78 15.94 11.72
CA ILE A 5 -14.70 17.35 12.10
C ILE A 5 -13.53 17.54 13.07
N LEU A 6 -12.55 18.35 12.67
CA LEU A 6 -11.40 18.71 13.49
C LEU A 6 -11.58 20.13 14.05
N LYS A 7 -11.35 20.29 15.35
CA LYS A 7 -11.43 21.59 16.04
C LYS A 7 -10.09 21.90 16.70
N SER A 8 -9.63 23.13 16.57
CA SER A 8 -8.41 23.62 17.20
C SER A 8 -8.61 25.06 17.68
N PRO A 9 -8.09 25.44 18.86
CA PRO A 9 -8.06 26.83 19.29
C PRO A 9 -7.12 27.68 18.43
N ASN A 10 -6.22 27.07 17.66
CA ASN A 10 -5.32 27.73 16.72
C ASN A 10 -5.78 27.47 15.27
N ASN A 11 -6.55 28.42 14.73
CA ASN A 11 -7.15 28.33 13.39
C ASN A 11 -6.14 28.44 12.24
N GLN A 12 -4.98 29.07 12.45
CA GLN A 12 -3.98 29.28 11.39
C GLN A 12 -3.17 28.02 11.08
N LYS A 13 -2.98 27.15 12.07
CA LYS A 13 -2.11 25.96 11.93
C LYS A 13 -2.86 24.67 11.63
N LEU A 14 -4.17 24.59 11.88
CA LEU A 14 -4.91 23.33 11.74
C LEU A 14 -4.84 22.80 10.30
N PHE A 15 -5.21 23.61 9.31
CA PHE A 15 -5.24 23.17 7.91
C PHE A 15 -3.86 22.80 7.36
N PRO A 16 -2.79 23.62 7.53
CA PRO A 16 -1.45 23.23 7.10
C PRO A 16 -0.98 21.92 7.74
N LEU A 17 -1.18 21.73 9.05
CA LEU A 17 -0.74 20.52 9.75
C LEU A 17 -1.42 19.26 9.22
N ILE A 18 -2.73 19.31 8.97
CA ILE A 18 -3.47 18.17 8.44
C ILE A 18 -3.05 17.89 6.99
N ASN A 19 -2.93 18.92 6.15
CA ASN A 19 -2.47 18.75 4.77
C ASN A 19 -1.05 18.17 4.70
N ASP A 20 -0.14 18.64 5.54
CA ASP A 20 1.24 18.15 5.57
C ASP A 20 1.29 16.70 6.08
N ALA A 21 0.49 16.35 7.10
CA ALA A 21 0.39 14.98 7.59
C ALA A 21 -0.13 14.02 6.50
N LEU A 22 -1.21 14.38 5.80
CA LEU A 22 -1.77 13.57 4.70
C LEU A 22 -0.78 13.40 3.55
N LYS A 23 -0.07 14.48 3.16
CA LYS A 23 0.96 14.43 2.12
C LYS A 23 2.13 13.53 2.51
N ASN A 24 2.60 13.65 3.75
CA ASN A 24 3.72 12.86 4.25
C ASN A 24 3.37 11.37 4.30
N GLU A 25 2.17 11.03 4.76
CA GLU A 25 1.71 9.64 4.78
C GLU A 25 1.54 9.08 3.36
N SER A 26 0.99 9.87 2.43
CA SER A 26 0.87 9.50 1.02
C SER A 26 2.24 9.23 0.39
N LEU A 27 3.22 10.08 0.67
CA LEU A 27 4.60 9.89 0.23
C LEU A 27 5.21 8.60 0.80
N LYS A 28 5.01 8.32 2.10
CA LYS A 28 5.51 7.13 2.77
C LYS A 28 4.96 5.85 2.14
N LEU A 29 3.64 5.77 1.96
CA LEU A 29 2.96 4.62 1.36
C LEU A 29 3.43 4.40 -0.09
N ARG A 30 3.52 5.47 -0.90
CA ARG A 30 4.01 5.38 -2.28
C ARG A 30 5.43 4.81 -2.36
N LEU A 31 6.34 5.28 -1.52
CA LEU A 31 7.72 4.76 -1.46
C LEU A 31 7.75 3.29 -1.02
N GLY A 32 6.88 2.90 -0.09
CA GLY A 32 6.70 1.50 0.33
C GLY A 32 6.26 0.61 -0.84
N ILE A 33 5.26 1.05 -1.61
CA ILE A 33 4.77 0.37 -2.82
C ILE A 33 5.90 0.17 -3.83
N GLU A 34 6.64 1.23 -4.16
CA GLU A 34 7.74 1.19 -5.14
C GLU A 34 8.86 0.21 -4.71
N ARG A 35 9.18 0.20 -3.41
CA ARG A 35 10.16 -0.74 -2.86
C ARG A 35 9.70 -2.19 -3.00
N ILE A 36 8.48 -2.51 -2.57
CA ILE A 36 7.96 -3.88 -2.62
C ILE A 36 7.84 -4.34 -4.08
N GLN A 37 7.36 -3.49 -4.99
CA GLN A 37 7.33 -3.81 -6.43
C GLN A 37 8.71 -4.12 -7.00
N THR A 38 9.76 -3.42 -6.54
CA THR A 38 11.13 -3.70 -6.95
C THR A 38 11.63 -5.04 -6.43
N GLU A 39 11.26 -5.41 -5.21
CA GLU A 39 11.57 -6.72 -4.63
C GLU A 39 10.81 -7.85 -5.36
N LEU A 40 9.53 -7.66 -5.64
CA LEU A 40 8.69 -8.62 -6.38
C LEU A 40 9.24 -8.94 -7.77
N LYS A 41 9.80 -7.96 -8.48
CA LYS A 41 10.46 -8.17 -9.78
C LYS A 41 11.58 -9.23 -9.75
N LYS A 42 12.18 -9.50 -8.59
CA LYS A 42 13.19 -10.57 -8.45
C LYS A 42 12.54 -11.94 -8.60
N TYR A 43 11.48 -12.19 -7.82
CA TYR A 43 10.70 -13.42 -7.92
C TYR A 43 10.07 -13.57 -9.31
N GLU A 44 9.51 -12.50 -9.87
CA GLU A 44 8.87 -12.56 -11.19
C GLU A 44 9.84 -12.98 -12.30
N LYS A 45 11.10 -12.55 -12.21
CA LYS A 45 12.16 -12.95 -13.14
C LYS A 45 12.62 -14.38 -12.89
N GLU A 46 12.80 -14.76 -11.63
CA GLU A 46 13.27 -16.09 -11.25
C GLU A 46 12.29 -17.19 -11.65
N PHE A 47 10.99 -16.98 -11.41
CA PHE A 47 9.93 -17.92 -11.72
C PHE A 47 9.28 -17.68 -13.10
N ASN A 48 9.72 -16.65 -13.83
CA ASN A 48 9.15 -16.22 -15.11
C ASN A 48 7.60 -16.10 -15.08
N LEU A 49 7.08 -15.52 -14.00
CA LEU A 49 5.66 -15.43 -13.70
C LEU A 49 5.36 -14.13 -12.96
N ASN A 50 4.37 -13.34 -13.42
CA ASN A 50 4.03 -12.11 -12.71
C ASN A 50 3.37 -12.39 -11.35
N SER A 51 3.54 -11.47 -10.39
CA SER A 51 3.12 -11.67 -9.00
C SER A 51 1.61 -11.81 -8.85
N GLU A 52 0.82 -11.14 -9.69
CA GLU A 52 -0.66 -11.25 -9.66
C GLU A 52 -1.12 -12.67 -10.05
N THR A 53 -0.53 -13.24 -11.10
CA THR A 53 -0.85 -14.58 -11.59
C THR A 53 -0.32 -15.65 -10.64
N PHE A 54 0.87 -15.42 -10.08
CA PHE A 54 1.42 -16.23 -8.99
C PHE A 54 0.46 -16.27 -7.81
N TYR A 55 0.02 -15.11 -7.30
CA TYR A 55 -0.79 -15.03 -6.10
C TYR A 55 -2.16 -15.70 -6.28
N LYS A 56 -2.79 -15.53 -7.44
CA LYS A 56 -4.03 -16.25 -7.80
C LYS A 56 -3.87 -17.76 -7.81
N GLN A 57 -2.69 -18.28 -8.11
CA GLN A 57 -2.39 -19.72 -8.05
C GLN A 57 -2.06 -20.17 -6.62
N TYR A 58 -1.30 -19.36 -5.89
CA TYR A 58 -0.96 -19.59 -4.48
C TYR A 58 -2.21 -19.71 -3.61
N GLN A 59 -3.15 -18.78 -3.75
CA GLN A 59 -4.45 -18.81 -3.05
C GLN A 59 -5.30 -20.05 -3.36
N LYS A 60 -5.05 -20.72 -4.50
CA LYS A 60 -5.74 -21.96 -4.89
C LYS A 60 -4.99 -23.22 -4.41
N GLY A 61 -3.93 -23.07 -3.61
CA GLY A 61 -3.06 -24.16 -3.19
C GLY A 61 -2.30 -24.82 -4.35
N LYS A 62 -2.13 -24.11 -5.47
CA LYS A 62 -1.44 -24.64 -6.67
C LYS A 62 0.05 -24.32 -6.69
N MET A 63 0.52 -23.57 -5.71
CA MET A 63 1.94 -23.30 -5.52
C MET A 63 2.42 -24.14 -4.34
N GLY A 64 3.69 -24.55 -4.37
CA GLY A 64 4.31 -25.27 -3.27
C GLY A 64 4.43 -24.41 -2.00
N ASP A 65 5.07 -24.97 -1.00
CA ASP A 65 5.26 -24.40 0.33
C ASP A 65 6.73 -24.06 0.62
N SER A 66 7.54 -23.87 -0.43
CA SER A 66 8.93 -23.44 -0.27
C SER A 66 8.98 -22.06 0.39
N SER A 67 10.07 -21.78 1.11
CA SER A 67 10.27 -20.49 1.77
C SER A 67 10.14 -19.33 0.80
N GLU A 68 10.65 -19.48 -0.42
CA GLU A 68 10.60 -18.48 -1.48
C GLU A 68 9.16 -18.20 -1.94
N ILE A 69 8.33 -19.24 -2.04
CA ILE A 69 6.91 -19.09 -2.42
C ILE A 69 6.14 -18.38 -1.30
N ILE A 70 6.36 -18.77 -0.05
CA ILE A 70 5.73 -18.13 1.12
C ILE A 70 6.13 -16.66 1.21
N ASP A 71 7.43 -16.36 1.07
CA ASP A 71 7.96 -14.99 1.09
C ASP A 71 7.38 -14.15 -0.05
N TRP A 72 7.28 -14.71 -1.25
CA TRP A 72 6.69 -14.01 -2.40
C TRP A 72 5.20 -13.70 -2.16
N ALA A 73 4.45 -14.67 -1.64
CA ALA A 73 3.04 -14.48 -1.29
C ALA A 73 2.86 -13.39 -0.24
N GLY A 74 3.62 -13.43 0.85
CA GLY A 74 3.55 -12.41 1.90
C GLY A 74 3.92 -11.01 1.40
N LYS A 75 4.92 -10.89 0.52
CA LYS A 75 5.27 -9.60 -0.10
C LYS A 75 4.17 -9.06 -1.01
N PHE A 76 3.53 -9.93 -1.78
CA PHE A 76 2.44 -9.50 -2.66
C PHE A 76 1.18 -9.14 -1.88
N GLU A 77 0.86 -9.90 -0.82
CA GLU A 77 -0.23 -9.56 0.11
C GLU A 77 0.01 -8.18 0.75
N LEU A 78 1.21 -7.94 1.30
CA LEU A 78 1.58 -6.64 1.86
C LEU A 78 1.47 -5.51 0.82
N LEU A 79 1.79 -5.76 -0.45
CA LEU A 79 1.63 -4.77 -1.51
C LEU A 79 0.14 -4.41 -1.71
N LEU A 80 -0.76 -5.38 -1.61
CA LEU A 80 -2.20 -5.14 -1.75
C LEU A 80 -2.71 -4.28 -0.60
N ASP A 81 -2.34 -4.62 0.64
CA ASP A 81 -2.76 -3.88 1.84
C ASP A 81 -2.31 -2.42 1.78
N ILE A 82 -1.03 -2.17 1.46
CA ILE A 82 -0.50 -0.81 1.37
C ILE A 82 -1.13 -0.03 0.22
N LYS A 83 -1.47 -0.70 -0.90
CA LYS A 83 -2.19 -0.06 -2.01
C LYS A 83 -3.61 0.33 -1.62
N GLU A 84 -4.31 -0.50 -0.86
CA GLU A 84 -5.65 -0.19 -0.35
C GLU A 84 -5.61 1.01 0.61
N GLU A 85 -4.64 1.04 1.53
CA GLU A 85 -4.43 2.18 2.43
C GLU A 85 -4.08 3.46 1.64
N TYR A 86 -3.18 3.35 0.65
CA TYR A 86 -2.81 4.46 -0.21
C TYR A 86 -4.01 5.00 -0.99
N GLN A 87 -4.84 4.11 -1.56
CA GLN A 87 -6.05 4.50 -2.27
C GLN A 87 -7.04 5.22 -1.34
N SER A 88 -7.29 4.64 -0.16
CA SER A 88 -8.16 5.25 0.85
C SER A 88 -7.70 6.66 1.22
N LEU A 89 -6.39 6.88 1.31
CA LEU A 89 -5.80 8.19 1.57
C LEU A 89 -5.94 9.17 0.40
N GLN A 90 -5.86 8.70 -0.86
CA GLN A 90 -6.07 9.55 -2.05
C GLN A 90 -7.52 10.02 -2.21
N GLU A 91 -8.47 9.31 -1.62
CA GLU A 91 -9.89 9.66 -1.62
C GLU A 91 -10.24 10.72 -0.54
N ILE A 92 -9.30 11.08 0.34
CA ILE A 92 -9.51 12.09 1.39
C ILE A 92 -9.44 13.50 0.80
N GLU A 93 -10.53 14.24 0.94
CA GLU A 93 -10.61 15.66 0.61
C GLU A 93 -10.67 16.51 1.90
N VAL A 94 -9.78 17.50 2.00
CA VAL A 94 -9.80 18.48 3.10
C VAL A 94 -10.68 19.65 2.69
N CYS A 95 -11.92 19.65 3.17
CA CYS A 95 -12.86 20.76 2.96
C CYS A 95 -12.50 21.93 3.89
N THR A 96 -12.47 23.15 3.34
CA THR A 96 -12.24 24.41 4.07
C THR A 96 -13.51 25.20 4.25
#